data_AF-A0AAR2IPA1-F1
#
_entry.id   AF-A0AAR2IPA1-F1
#
_cell.length_a   1.000
_cell.length_b   1.000
_cell.length_c   1.000
_cell.angle_alpha   90.00
_cell.angle_beta   90.00
_cell.angle_gamma   90.00
#
_symmetry.space_group_name_H-M   'P 1'
#
loop_
_entity.id
_entity.type
_entity.pdbx_description
1 polymer ?
#
loop_
_entity_poly.entity_id
_entity_poly.type
_entity_poly.pdbx_seq_one_letter_code
_entity_poly.pdbx_strand_id
1 'polypeptide(L)'
;QNGRLGGLPVLAAVDFWAQDDLMKLLDGMKVNLPEKDLTKYKTSEAHMDWEKVAFNTYSGDMCKQKWLELSKEIRKFRTLTELIVDAQDYIKNPYKGKKLKKHPDFPKKPLTPYFRFFMEKRAKYAKLHPEMSNLDLTKILSKKYRELPERKKEKYVNDFHKEKETFVVNMSKFKEDHPDLVETKSKKGSNVPEKPRTPQQLWYNHEKKALLKIHPDATTKDIKDSLGKKWTQLSDKKRLKWIHKSLEQHKEYEEKMRGLIQQHPELNLTEGDIVKTTLTKAERQLKDKCDGRPDKPPSNGYSMFCAELMSSMKDVPSTERMVMCSQRWKLLKQSEKDAYQKRCEQVWALQMLLNNLEAVLKAESEKRGKEEKGKLPDPPKTAQDIWQHSVIGDYMARFKNDRPKAEKAMEATWNTMEKKEKIMWIKKAAEDQKRYERDLSEMRAPPAVVASGKKMKFDGEPKKPPSNGYQKFSQEMLSNGELNHLPMKERMGEIGGRWQRLPQKEKDRYKKIAEEKQKQYKVQLEQWLAVCRYSSSQRFNMQIKYCVKKTLRRAFQTNFEM
;
A
#
# COMPACT_ATOMS: atom_id res chain seq x y z
N GLN A 1 75.34 30.78 -16.54
CA GLN A 1 74.69 30.36 -15.28
C GLN A 1 73.68 31.45 -14.92
N ASN A 2 72.46 31.34 -15.45
CA ASN A 2 71.25 30.83 -14.76
C ASN A 2 70.65 31.82 -13.76
N GLY A 3 69.51 32.41 -14.13
CA GLY A 3 68.66 33.19 -13.23
C GLY A 3 67.48 33.89 -13.91
N ARG A 4 66.59 33.11 -14.56
CA ARG A 4 65.25 33.59 -14.96
C ARG A 4 64.46 33.96 -13.71
N LEU A 5 64.02 35.21 -13.58
CA LEU A 5 62.84 35.55 -12.76
C LEU A 5 61.65 35.69 -13.71
N GLY A 6 60.92 34.60 -13.80
CA GLY A 6 59.65 34.52 -14.52
C GLY A 6 58.58 35.36 -13.84
N GLY A 7 57.67 35.87 -14.67
CA GLY A 7 56.51 36.61 -14.25
C GLY A 7 55.66 35.85 -13.23
N LEU A 8 55.12 36.62 -12.29
CA LEU A 8 54.10 36.19 -11.35
C LEU A 8 52.91 35.58 -12.11
N PRO A 9 52.44 34.38 -11.73
CA PRO A 9 51.21 33.83 -12.27
C PRO A 9 50.03 34.64 -11.72
N VAL A 10 49.24 35.18 -12.65
CA VAL A 10 47.90 35.72 -12.40
C VAL A 10 47.09 34.68 -11.63
N LEU A 11 46.73 35.00 -10.39
CA LEU A 11 45.80 34.20 -9.60
C LEU A 11 44.47 34.14 -10.35
N ALA A 12 44.09 32.93 -10.77
CA ALA A 12 42.86 32.64 -11.47
C ALA A 12 41.66 33.22 -10.71
N ALA A 13 40.92 34.09 -11.38
CA ALA A 13 39.61 34.55 -10.94
C ALA A 13 38.72 33.33 -10.73
N VAL A 14 38.10 33.23 -9.56
CA VAL A 14 37.06 32.23 -9.30
C VAL A 14 35.84 32.69 -10.10
N ASP A 15 35.58 32.06 -11.24
CA ASP A 15 34.44 32.35 -12.12
C ASP A 15 33.11 32.08 -11.41
N PHE A 16 32.58 33.13 -10.79
CA PHE A 16 31.27 33.14 -10.16
C PHE A 16 30.21 33.38 -11.24
N TRP A 17 29.51 32.30 -11.64
CA TRP A 17 28.34 32.42 -12.50
C TRP A 17 27.14 32.88 -11.67
N ALA A 18 26.44 33.90 -12.15
CA ALA A 18 25.21 34.36 -11.53
C ALA A 18 24.13 33.27 -11.57
N GLN A 19 23.20 33.33 -10.62
CA GLN A 19 22.10 32.37 -10.53
C GLN A 19 21.28 32.28 -11.83
N ASP A 20 21.06 33.41 -12.50
CA ASP A 20 20.31 33.48 -13.76
C ASP A 20 21.05 32.81 -14.92
N ASP A 21 22.39 32.92 -14.96
CA ASP A 21 23.20 32.27 -15.99
C ASP A 21 23.27 30.75 -15.75
N LEU A 22 23.32 30.31 -14.50
CA LEU A 22 23.19 28.88 -14.16
C LEU A 22 21.81 28.33 -14.58
N MET A 23 20.75 29.12 -14.46
CA MET A 23 19.42 28.72 -14.93
C MET A 23 19.35 28.69 -16.46
N LYS A 24 19.92 29.67 -17.16
CA LYS A 24 20.01 29.69 -18.63
C LYS A 24 20.78 28.49 -19.19
N LEU A 25 21.88 28.09 -18.53
CA LEU A 25 22.60 26.86 -18.85
C LEU A 25 21.66 25.64 -18.82
N LEU A 26 20.91 25.49 -17.73
CA LEU A 26 20.00 24.36 -17.54
C LEU A 26 18.82 24.37 -18.52
N ASP A 27 18.30 25.54 -18.86
CA ASP A 27 17.26 25.70 -19.87
C ASP A 27 17.77 25.38 -21.28
N GLY A 28 18.98 25.86 -21.62
CA GLY A 28 19.66 25.52 -22.87
C GLY A 28 19.90 24.03 -23.01
N MET A 29 20.35 23.36 -21.93
CA MET A 29 20.47 21.90 -21.90
C MET A 29 19.12 21.21 -22.12
N LYS A 30 18.04 21.69 -21.48
CA LYS A 30 16.70 21.09 -21.57
C LYS A 30 16.11 21.16 -22.99
N VAL A 31 16.30 22.29 -23.68
CA VAL A 31 15.84 22.47 -25.07
C VAL A 31 16.56 21.52 -26.04
N ASN A 32 17.81 21.18 -25.73
CA ASN A 32 18.64 20.30 -26.56
C ASN A 32 18.50 18.80 -26.21
N LEU A 33 17.51 18.42 -25.38
CA LEU A 33 17.19 17.02 -25.09
C LEU A 33 16.08 16.49 -26.02
N PRO A 34 16.08 15.19 -26.35
CA PRO A 34 14.98 14.58 -27.08
C PRO A 34 13.69 14.61 -26.26
N GLU A 35 12.55 14.79 -26.93
CA GLU A 35 11.21 14.88 -26.33
C GLU A 35 10.87 13.67 -25.41
N LYS A 36 11.48 12.51 -25.65
CA LYS A 36 11.39 11.31 -24.82
C LYS A 36 12.78 10.81 -24.41
N ASP A 37 13.38 11.43 -23.39
CA ASP A 37 14.66 11.01 -22.81
C ASP A 37 14.51 9.74 -21.95
N LEU A 38 14.65 8.58 -22.59
CA LEU A 38 14.53 7.26 -21.96
C LEU A 38 15.90 6.63 -21.62
N THR A 39 17.01 7.33 -21.91
CA THR A 39 18.35 6.77 -21.76
C THR A 39 19.00 7.17 -20.44
N LYS A 40 20.06 6.46 -20.03
CA LYS A 40 20.79 6.81 -18.80
C LYS A 40 21.45 8.17 -18.99
N TYR A 41 21.45 9.04 -17.97
CA TYR A 41 21.96 10.41 -18.13
C TYR A 41 23.38 10.50 -18.70
N LYS A 42 24.29 9.58 -18.34
CA LYS A 42 25.66 9.57 -18.89
C LYS A 42 25.69 9.42 -20.40
N THR A 43 24.72 8.69 -20.95
CA THR A 43 24.57 8.50 -22.39
C THR A 43 24.05 9.77 -23.05
N SER A 44 23.01 10.40 -22.48
CA SER A 44 22.49 11.68 -22.99
C SER A 44 23.52 12.82 -22.86
N GLU A 45 24.28 12.86 -21.76
CA GLU A 45 25.34 13.84 -21.48
C GLU A 45 26.52 13.73 -22.46
N ALA A 46 26.94 12.50 -22.79
CA ALA A 46 28.04 12.27 -23.72
C ALA A 46 27.71 12.71 -25.15
N HIS A 47 26.44 12.64 -25.53
CA HIS A 47 25.95 13.04 -26.85
C HIS A 47 25.36 14.46 -26.87
N MET A 48 25.49 15.22 -25.78
CA MET A 48 24.97 16.58 -25.71
C MET A 48 25.79 17.51 -26.60
N ASP A 49 25.10 18.24 -27.45
CA ASP A 49 25.68 19.25 -28.33
C ASP A 49 25.90 20.56 -27.55
N TRP A 50 27.06 20.67 -26.90
CA TRP A 50 27.39 21.79 -26.01
C TRP A 50 27.49 23.13 -26.74
N GLU A 51 27.78 23.13 -28.04
CA GLU A 51 27.78 24.37 -28.84
C GLU A 51 26.37 24.97 -28.96
N LYS A 52 25.33 24.12 -28.98
CA LYS A 52 23.93 24.59 -28.94
C LYS A 52 23.42 24.95 -27.56
N VAL A 53 24.18 24.60 -26.52
CA VAL A 53 23.91 24.97 -25.12
C VAL A 53 24.62 26.28 -24.75
N ALA A 54 25.64 26.68 -25.52
CA ALA A 54 26.36 27.93 -25.35
C ALA A 54 25.40 29.14 -25.37
N PHE A 55 25.65 30.11 -24.50
CA PHE A 55 24.82 31.31 -24.38
C PHE A 55 25.65 32.49 -23.85
N ASN A 56 25.22 33.71 -24.17
CA ASN A 56 25.95 34.94 -23.84
C ASN A 56 27.43 34.85 -24.28
N THR A 57 28.37 35.06 -23.34
CA THR A 57 29.82 34.96 -23.53
C THR A 57 30.37 33.58 -23.15
N TYR A 58 29.53 32.62 -22.79
CA TYR A 58 29.94 31.29 -22.34
C TYR A 58 29.95 30.31 -23.51
N SER A 59 31.13 29.78 -23.84
CA SER A 59 31.27 28.75 -24.87
C SER A 59 30.68 27.41 -24.44
N GLY A 60 30.48 26.50 -25.39
CA GLY A 60 30.01 25.14 -25.09
C GLY A 60 30.90 24.42 -24.08
N ASP A 61 32.21 24.60 -24.17
CA ASP A 61 33.17 24.04 -23.20
C ASP A 61 33.01 24.63 -21.80
N MET A 62 32.77 25.94 -21.67
CA MET A 62 32.50 26.58 -20.38
C MET A 62 31.20 26.05 -19.76
N CYS A 63 30.15 25.91 -20.59
CA CYS A 63 28.87 25.34 -20.19
C CYS A 63 29.01 23.89 -19.71
N LYS A 64 29.79 23.07 -20.43
CA LYS A 64 30.10 21.68 -20.07
C LYS A 64 30.87 21.58 -18.75
N GLN A 65 31.89 22.42 -18.56
CA GLN A 65 32.66 22.45 -17.31
C GLN A 65 31.78 22.85 -16.12
N LYS A 66 30.92 23.86 -16.31
CA LYS A 66 30.00 24.32 -15.25
C LYS A 66 28.95 23.26 -14.90
N TRP A 67 28.42 22.56 -15.90
CA TRP A 67 27.55 21.41 -15.68
C TRP A 67 28.24 20.31 -14.86
N LEU A 68 29.49 19.96 -15.21
CA LEU A 68 30.23 18.94 -14.47
C LEU A 68 30.42 19.31 -12.99
N GLU A 69 30.58 20.60 -12.67
CA GLU A 69 30.62 21.12 -11.30
C GLU A 69 29.28 20.93 -10.59
N LEU A 70 28.18 21.42 -11.18
CA LEU A 70 26.82 21.28 -10.63
C LEU A 70 26.42 19.82 -10.43
N SER A 71 26.78 18.96 -11.38
CA SER A 71 26.44 17.53 -11.37
C SER A 71 27.01 16.79 -10.16
N LYS A 72 28.11 17.28 -9.54
CA LYS A 72 28.76 16.63 -8.39
C LYS A 72 27.94 16.74 -7.10
N GLU A 73 27.15 17.79 -6.95
CA GLU A 73 26.34 18.05 -5.75
C GLU A 73 24.96 17.37 -5.81
N ILE A 74 24.58 16.80 -6.96
CA ILE A 74 23.28 16.13 -7.19
C ILE A 74 23.43 14.59 -7.29
N ARG A 75 22.35 13.85 -6.97
CA ARG A 75 22.38 12.36 -6.87
C ARG A 75 22.17 11.69 -8.23
N LYS A 76 23.15 10.89 -8.67
CA LYS A 76 23.32 10.41 -10.08
C LYS A 76 22.65 9.08 -10.48
N PHE A 77 21.37 8.84 -10.18
CA PHE A 77 20.67 7.58 -10.54
C PHE A 77 19.40 7.78 -11.40
N ARG A 78 19.43 8.72 -12.34
CA ARG A 78 18.24 9.21 -13.07
C ARG A 78 18.56 9.68 -14.50
N THR A 79 17.55 10.01 -15.32
CA THR A 79 17.73 10.54 -16.69
C THR A 79 18.25 11.99 -16.65
N LEU A 80 18.76 12.52 -17.77
CA LEU A 80 19.36 13.87 -17.78
C LEU A 80 18.29 14.94 -17.56
N THR A 81 17.10 14.73 -18.10
CA THR A 81 15.92 15.57 -17.82
C THR A 81 15.61 15.68 -16.33
N GLU A 82 15.63 14.55 -15.61
CA GLU A 82 15.39 14.51 -14.16
C GLU A 82 16.51 15.21 -13.37
N LEU A 83 17.77 15.15 -13.85
CA LEU A 83 18.90 15.84 -13.23
C LEU A 83 18.82 17.36 -13.41
N ILE A 84 18.38 17.84 -14.56
CA ILE A 84 18.21 19.28 -14.82
C ILE A 84 17.14 19.84 -13.89
N VAL A 85 16.00 19.17 -13.72
CA VAL A 85 14.94 19.59 -12.79
C VAL A 85 15.45 19.63 -11.35
N ASP A 86 16.22 18.63 -10.92
CA ASP A 86 16.86 18.63 -9.59
C ASP A 86 17.90 19.76 -9.44
N ALA A 87 18.67 20.05 -10.48
CA ALA A 87 19.65 21.14 -10.48
C ALA A 87 18.97 22.51 -10.40
N GLN A 88 17.85 22.70 -11.12
CA GLN A 88 17.00 23.89 -11.01
C GLN A 88 16.43 24.03 -9.59
N ASP A 89 15.94 22.95 -8.97
CA ASP A 89 15.47 22.97 -7.57
C ASP A 89 16.60 23.26 -6.58
N TYR A 90 17.81 22.73 -6.82
CA TYR A 90 18.97 23.01 -5.98
C TYR A 90 19.41 24.48 -6.04
N ILE A 91 19.43 25.06 -7.25
CA ILE A 91 19.79 26.47 -7.43
C ILE A 91 18.75 27.39 -6.78
N LYS A 92 17.46 27.09 -6.94
CA LYS A 92 16.38 27.84 -6.31
C LYS A 92 16.33 27.66 -4.80
N ASN A 93 16.65 26.47 -4.30
CA ASN A 93 16.55 26.09 -2.89
C ASN A 93 17.84 25.44 -2.36
N PRO A 94 18.95 26.19 -2.24
CA PRO A 94 20.28 25.65 -1.93
C PRO A 94 20.36 24.97 -0.55
N TYR A 95 19.45 25.31 0.36
CA TYR A 95 19.36 24.77 1.71
C TYR A 95 18.35 23.63 1.87
N LYS A 96 17.70 23.15 0.80
CA LYS A 96 16.71 22.07 0.88
C LYS A 96 17.34 20.75 1.33
N GLY A 97 16.56 19.92 2.04
CA GLY A 97 16.97 18.56 2.40
C GLY A 97 18.11 18.48 3.44
N LYS A 98 19.26 17.89 3.06
CA LYS A 98 20.36 17.62 4.02
C LYS A 98 21.07 18.90 4.49
N LYS A 99 21.04 19.98 3.69
CA LYS A 99 21.69 21.26 4.00
C LYS A 99 20.79 22.21 4.82
N LEU A 100 19.55 21.81 5.15
CA LEU A 100 18.58 22.65 5.89
C LEU A 100 19.11 23.14 7.25
N LYS A 101 19.85 22.29 7.95
CA LYS A 101 20.47 22.63 9.24
C LYS A 101 21.62 23.65 9.13
N LYS A 102 22.06 23.96 7.92
CA LYS A 102 23.09 24.98 7.63
C LYS A 102 22.47 26.31 7.21
N HIS A 103 21.15 26.42 7.10
CA HIS A 103 20.49 27.68 6.78
C HIS A 103 20.78 28.70 7.90
N PRO A 104 21.13 29.95 7.58
CA PRO A 104 21.45 30.99 8.57
C PRO A 104 20.37 31.16 9.63
N ASP A 105 19.10 31.16 9.20
CA ASP A 105 17.94 31.33 10.08
C ASP A 105 17.45 30.03 10.73
N PHE A 106 18.09 28.88 10.47
CA PHE A 106 17.65 27.62 11.06
C PHE A 106 17.86 27.66 12.58
N PRO A 107 16.79 27.51 13.40
CA PRO A 107 16.93 27.62 14.84
C PRO A 107 17.89 26.54 15.38
N LYS A 108 18.87 26.96 16.18
CA LYS A 108 19.81 26.04 16.83
C LYS A 108 19.10 25.30 17.96
N LYS A 109 19.37 23.99 18.07
CA LYS A 109 18.77 23.19 19.15
C LYS A 109 19.24 23.69 20.51
N PRO A 110 18.35 23.74 21.51
CA PRO A 110 18.72 24.09 22.87
C PRO A 110 19.74 23.08 23.42
N LEU A 111 20.70 23.56 24.20
CA LEU A 111 21.73 22.72 24.79
C LEU A 111 21.14 21.91 25.95
N THR A 112 21.36 20.60 25.98
CA THR A 112 20.92 19.79 27.13
C THR A 112 21.63 20.27 28.41
N PRO A 113 21.04 20.03 29.61
CA PRO A 113 21.58 20.53 30.87
C PRO A 113 23.07 20.19 31.08
N TYR A 114 23.47 18.96 30.75
CA TYR A 114 24.87 18.53 30.78
C TYR A 114 25.75 19.31 29.78
N PHE A 115 25.32 19.45 28.52
CA PHE A 115 26.12 20.15 27.51
C PHE A 115 26.26 21.65 27.82
N ARG A 116 25.24 22.27 28.45
CA ARG A 116 25.30 23.65 28.92
C ARG A 116 26.34 23.81 30.03
N PHE A 117 26.32 22.92 31.03
CA PHE A 117 27.36 22.84 32.06
C PHE A 117 28.75 22.60 31.46
N PHE A 118 28.86 21.66 30.52
CA PHE A 118 30.12 21.32 29.85
C PHE A 118 30.71 22.53 29.14
N MET A 119 29.92 23.28 28.36
CA MET A 119 30.40 24.48 27.66
C MET A 119 30.85 25.58 28.62
N GLU A 120 30.11 25.81 29.71
CA GLU A 120 30.44 26.83 30.71
C GLU A 120 31.73 26.52 31.47
N LYS A 121 31.95 25.24 31.83
CA LYS A 121 33.10 24.82 32.63
C LYS A 121 34.32 24.45 31.79
N ARG A 122 34.15 23.90 30.59
CA ARG A 122 35.25 23.50 29.70
C ARG A 122 36.24 24.64 29.47
N ALA A 123 35.77 25.84 29.16
CA ALA A 123 36.66 26.98 28.91
C ALA A 123 37.52 27.34 30.14
N LYS A 124 36.98 27.17 31.35
CA LYS A 124 37.71 27.42 32.60
C LYS A 124 38.72 26.30 32.89
N TYR A 125 38.32 25.05 32.71
CA TYR A 125 39.17 23.89 32.96
C TYR A 125 40.29 23.76 31.92
N ALA A 126 40.05 24.14 30.67
CA ALA A 126 41.09 24.18 29.64
C ALA A 126 42.17 25.23 29.93
N LYS A 127 41.82 26.34 30.60
CA LYS A 127 42.80 27.34 31.05
C LYS A 127 43.57 26.91 32.30
N LEU A 128 42.91 26.19 33.21
CA LEU A 128 43.52 25.68 34.45
C LEU A 128 44.39 24.44 34.21
N HIS A 129 44.13 23.69 33.14
CA HIS A 129 44.90 22.53 32.73
C HIS A 129 45.26 22.62 31.24
N PRO A 130 46.16 23.53 30.82
CA PRO A 130 46.54 23.71 29.42
C PRO A 130 47.21 22.46 28.81
N GLU A 131 47.85 21.64 29.65
CA GLU A 131 48.52 20.40 29.24
C GLU A 131 47.57 19.18 29.16
N MET A 132 46.34 19.28 29.68
CA MET A 132 45.38 18.16 29.61
C MET A 132 44.74 18.08 28.23
N SER A 133 44.62 16.85 27.73
CA SER A 133 43.89 16.60 26.50
C SER A 133 42.40 16.94 26.66
N ASN A 134 41.79 17.39 25.56
CA ASN A 134 40.36 17.66 25.49
C ASN A 134 39.50 16.43 25.87
N LEU A 135 40.03 15.23 25.63
CA LEU A 135 39.37 13.96 25.95
C LEU A 135 39.34 13.74 27.47
N ASP A 136 40.42 14.07 28.17
CA ASP A 136 40.51 13.94 29.63
C ASP A 136 39.71 15.03 30.34
N LEU A 137 39.71 16.26 29.83
CA LEU A 137 38.81 17.32 30.29
C LEU A 137 37.32 16.91 30.18
N THR A 138 36.96 16.20 29.11
CA THR A 138 35.58 15.71 28.93
C THR A 138 35.21 14.63 29.95
N LYS A 139 36.12 13.71 30.26
CA LYS A 139 35.92 12.70 31.31
C LYS A 139 35.75 13.35 32.69
N ILE A 140 36.60 14.33 33.03
CA ILE A 140 36.55 15.05 34.30
C ILE A 140 35.24 15.82 34.44
N LEU A 141 34.83 16.56 33.41
CA LEU A 141 33.59 17.35 33.44
C LEU A 141 32.33 16.47 33.49
N SER A 142 32.33 15.32 32.82
CA SER A 142 31.26 14.32 32.93
C SER A 142 31.10 13.81 34.36
N LYS A 143 32.22 13.46 35.01
CA LYS A 143 32.23 13.01 36.42
C LYS A 143 31.74 14.12 37.36
N LYS A 144 32.25 15.35 37.21
CA LYS A 144 31.83 16.50 38.03
C LYS A 144 30.36 16.86 37.85
N TYR A 145 29.80 16.69 36.65
CA TYR A 145 28.36 16.89 36.43
C TYR A 145 27.50 15.82 37.11
N ARG A 146 27.97 14.57 37.15
CA ARG A 146 27.25 13.50 37.86
C ARG A 146 27.19 13.75 39.37
N GLU A 147 28.32 14.19 39.93
CA GLU A 147 28.51 14.50 41.36
C GLU A 147 27.88 15.85 41.79
N LEU A 148 27.38 16.66 40.84
CA LEU A 148 26.75 17.94 41.15
C LEU A 148 25.43 17.76 41.93
N PRO A 149 25.20 18.53 43.02
CA PRO A 149 23.94 18.52 43.75
C PRO A 149 22.74 18.87 42.85
N GLU A 150 21.58 18.27 43.14
CA GLU A 150 20.39 18.41 42.31
C GLU A 150 19.94 19.87 42.18
N ARG A 151 19.99 20.66 43.26
CA ARG A 151 19.73 22.12 43.24
C ARG A 151 20.57 22.88 42.22
N LYS A 152 21.83 22.46 41.99
CA LYS A 152 22.71 23.11 41.00
C LYS A 152 22.44 22.61 39.59
N LYS A 153 21.98 21.36 39.43
CA LYS A 153 21.51 20.80 38.15
C LYS A 153 20.20 21.44 37.70
N GLU A 154 19.30 21.73 38.64
CA GLU A 154 17.99 22.32 38.42
C GLU A 154 18.07 23.63 37.62
N LYS A 155 19.08 24.48 37.90
CA LYS A 155 19.37 25.67 37.08
C LYS A 155 19.53 25.33 35.60
N TYR A 156 20.38 24.34 35.27
CA TYR A 156 20.64 23.93 33.89
C TYR A 156 19.42 23.26 33.24
N VAL A 157 18.59 22.58 34.04
CA VAL A 157 17.32 21.98 33.59
C VAL A 157 16.30 23.06 33.23
N ASN A 158 16.14 24.08 34.07
CA ASN A 158 15.22 25.19 33.84
C ASN A 158 15.64 26.04 32.63
N ASP A 159 16.95 26.32 32.48
CA ASP A 159 17.49 26.98 31.30
C ASP A 159 17.19 26.20 30.01
N PHE A 160 17.34 24.87 30.05
CA PHE A 160 17.01 24.01 28.91
C PHE A 160 15.52 24.06 28.55
N HIS A 161 14.62 24.03 29.54
CA HIS A 161 13.19 24.15 29.30
C HIS A 161 12.81 25.49 28.66
N LYS A 162 13.35 26.60 29.19
CA LYS A 162 13.12 27.94 28.63
C LYS A 162 13.63 28.06 27.20
N GLU A 163 14.86 27.62 26.91
CA GLU A 163 15.40 27.64 25.55
C GLU A 163 14.64 26.71 24.60
N LYS A 164 14.12 25.59 25.11
CA LYS A 164 13.30 24.65 24.33
C LYS A 164 11.99 25.29 23.89
N GLU A 165 11.34 26.06 24.74
CA GLU A 165 10.13 26.83 24.39
C GLU A 165 10.44 27.88 23.33
N THR A 166 11.49 28.68 23.53
CA THR A 166 11.95 29.66 22.54
C THR A 166 12.32 28.99 21.20
N PHE A 167 12.96 27.82 21.24
CA PHE A 167 13.27 27.04 20.05
C PHE A 167 12.01 26.59 19.32
N VAL A 168 10.96 26.19 20.01
CA VAL A 168 9.67 25.81 19.40
C VAL A 168 9.04 27.01 18.69
N VAL A 169 9.04 28.19 19.32
CA VAL A 169 8.51 29.43 18.72
C VAL A 169 9.33 29.83 17.49
N ASN A 170 10.66 29.88 17.60
CA ASN A 170 11.54 30.24 16.48
C ASN A 170 11.48 29.20 15.35
N MET A 171 11.26 27.93 15.68
CA MET A 171 11.03 26.86 14.70
C MET A 171 9.65 27.00 14.03
N SER A 172 8.65 27.61 14.66
CA SER A 172 7.39 27.96 14.01
C SER A 172 7.63 29.09 13.00
N LYS A 173 8.23 30.20 13.44
CA LYS A 173 8.57 31.34 12.58
C LYS A 173 9.41 30.92 11.37
N PHE A 174 10.46 30.11 11.59
CA PHE A 174 11.27 29.58 10.50
C PHE A 174 10.47 28.79 9.47
N LYS A 175 9.40 28.08 9.87
CA LYS A 175 8.53 27.36 8.92
C LYS A 175 7.58 28.29 8.17
N GLU A 176 7.19 29.40 8.77
CA GLU A 176 6.34 30.42 8.17
C GLU A 176 7.13 31.25 7.15
N ASP A 177 8.36 31.64 7.49
CA ASP A 177 9.24 32.47 6.65
C ASP A 177 9.91 31.68 5.52
N HIS A 178 10.10 30.36 5.70
CA HIS A 178 10.79 29.50 4.72
C HIS A 178 9.97 28.26 4.34
N PRO A 179 8.76 28.43 3.75
CA PRO A 179 7.86 27.32 3.44
C PRO A 179 8.49 26.31 2.46
N ASP A 180 9.17 26.80 1.42
CA ASP A 180 9.80 25.98 0.35
C ASP A 180 10.91 25.05 0.86
N LEU A 181 11.58 25.43 1.95
CA LEU A 181 12.66 24.66 2.57
C LEU A 181 12.15 23.55 3.49
N VAL A 182 10.92 23.68 4.00
CA VAL A 182 10.28 22.77 4.97
C VAL A 182 9.42 21.69 4.28
N GLU A 183 8.98 21.92 3.04
CA GLU A 183 8.03 21.10 2.29
C GLU A 183 8.41 19.62 2.06
N THR A 184 9.65 19.20 2.31
CA THR A 184 10.06 17.81 2.04
C THR A 184 9.56 16.77 3.05
N LYS A 185 8.93 17.16 4.17
CA LYS A 185 8.45 16.18 5.19
C LYS A 185 6.98 16.30 5.61
N SER A 186 6.26 17.33 5.18
CA SER A 186 4.85 17.51 5.54
C SER A 186 3.97 17.66 4.30
N LYS A 187 3.72 16.54 3.61
CA LYS A 187 2.48 16.33 2.84
C LYS A 187 1.26 16.24 3.78
N LYS A 188 1.11 17.20 4.69
CA LYS A 188 0.01 17.27 5.65
C LYS A 188 -0.85 18.53 5.48
N GLY A 189 -0.51 19.41 4.55
CA GLY A 189 -1.29 20.58 4.16
C GLY A 189 -1.58 20.69 2.66
N SER A 190 -1.10 19.76 1.84
CA SER A 190 -1.56 19.64 0.46
C SER A 190 -2.87 18.84 0.48
N ASN A 191 -3.88 19.25 -0.30
CA ASN A 191 -5.12 18.49 -0.52
C ASN A 191 -4.88 17.08 -1.10
N VAL A 192 -3.63 16.68 -1.34
CA VAL A 192 -3.23 15.35 -1.77
C VAL A 192 -3.34 14.33 -0.62
N PRO A 193 -4.13 13.24 -0.78
CA PRO A 193 -4.23 12.15 0.19
C PRO A 193 -2.89 11.55 0.64
N GLU A 194 -2.78 11.20 1.94
CA GLU A 194 -1.59 10.51 2.47
C GLU A 194 -1.42 9.12 1.82
N LYS A 195 -0.18 8.75 1.48
CA LYS A 195 0.13 7.43 0.92
C LYS A 195 -0.28 6.32 1.89
N PRO A 196 -0.87 5.22 1.37
CA PRO A 196 -1.35 4.13 2.19
C PRO A 196 -0.17 3.37 2.81
N ARG A 197 -0.40 2.84 4.02
CA ARG A 197 0.64 2.17 4.81
C ARG A 197 0.74 0.71 4.42
N THR A 198 1.93 0.13 4.57
CA THR A 198 2.15 -1.31 4.36
C THR A 198 1.58 -2.14 5.53
N PRO A 199 1.36 -3.46 5.36
CA PRO A 199 0.87 -4.32 6.43
C PRO A 199 1.78 -4.27 7.67
N GLN A 200 3.10 -4.32 7.45
CA GLN A 200 4.09 -4.20 8.52
C GLN A 200 4.02 -2.85 9.23
N GLN A 201 3.85 -1.74 8.50
CA GLN A 201 3.74 -0.40 9.09
C GLN A 201 2.47 -0.25 9.94
N LEU A 202 1.34 -0.81 9.48
CA LEU A 202 0.09 -0.80 10.22
C LEU A 202 0.20 -1.59 11.52
N TRP A 203 0.78 -2.79 11.45
CA TRP A 203 1.04 -3.59 12.63
C TRP A 203 2.04 -2.90 13.57
N TYR A 204 3.16 -2.39 13.05
CA TYR A 204 4.16 -1.69 13.84
C TYR A 204 3.57 -0.50 14.59
N ASN A 205 2.76 0.33 13.93
CA ASN A 205 2.11 1.47 14.57
C ASN A 205 1.14 1.04 15.67
N HIS A 206 0.39 -0.05 15.43
CA HIS A 206 -0.51 -0.63 16.41
C HIS A 206 0.25 -1.12 17.65
N GLU A 207 1.29 -1.94 17.46
CA GLU A 207 2.07 -2.49 18.56
C GLU A 207 2.91 -1.42 19.28
N LYS A 208 3.47 -0.44 18.55
CA LYS A 208 4.20 0.67 19.13
C LYS A 208 3.30 1.48 20.08
N LYS A 209 2.04 1.73 19.69
CA LYS A 209 1.07 2.43 20.54
C LYS A 209 0.79 1.63 21.83
N ALA A 210 0.67 0.31 21.72
CA ALA A 210 0.48 -0.56 22.88
C ALA A 210 1.73 -0.58 23.79
N LEU A 211 2.94 -0.70 23.22
CA LEU A 211 4.19 -0.72 23.99
C LEU A 211 4.49 0.60 24.69
N LEU A 212 4.28 1.74 24.02
CA LEU A 212 4.47 3.06 24.65
C LEU A 212 3.48 3.31 25.79
N LYS A 213 2.30 2.68 25.77
CA LYS A 213 1.35 2.74 26.88
C LYS A 213 1.86 1.99 28.12
N ILE A 214 2.63 0.92 27.93
CA ILE A 214 3.14 0.06 29.00
C ILE A 214 4.53 0.53 29.48
N HIS A 215 5.35 1.07 28.56
CA HIS A 215 6.69 1.57 28.84
C HIS A 215 6.87 2.95 28.20
N PRO A 216 6.42 4.03 28.88
CA PRO A 216 6.54 5.41 28.37
C PRO A 216 7.99 5.83 28.12
N ASP A 217 8.93 5.27 28.90
CA ASP A 217 10.36 5.61 28.89
C ASP A 217 11.19 4.78 27.90
N ALA A 218 10.56 3.83 27.19
CA ALA A 218 11.27 2.95 26.27
C ALA A 218 11.80 3.72 25.05
N THR A 219 13.09 3.53 24.74
CA THR A 219 13.72 4.19 23.59
C THR A 219 13.09 3.73 22.28
N THR A 220 12.88 4.67 21.35
CA THR A 220 12.31 4.36 20.03
C THR A 220 13.13 3.31 19.26
N LYS A 221 14.45 3.23 19.50
CA LYS A 221 15.34 2.23 18.91
C LYS A 221 15.02 0.81 19.39
N ASP A 222 14.88 0.62 20.69
CA ASP A 222 14.59 -0.68 21.30
C ASP A 222 13.20 -1.20 20.91
N ILE A 223 12.23 -0.30 20.82
CA ILE A 223 10.88 -0.60 20.30
C ILE A 223 10.96 -1.04 18.83
N LYS A 224 11.78 -0.37 18.01
CA LYS A 224 11.93 -0.72 16.59
C LYS A 224 12.54 -2.10 16.40
N ASP A 225 13.62 -2.40 17.11
CA ASP A 225 14.36 -3.66 16.97
C ASP A 225 13.54 -4.84 17.50
N SER A 226 12.87 -4.68 18.65
CA SER A 226 12.00 -5.71 19.23
C SER A 226 10.78 -6.01 18.36
N LEU A 227 10.10 -5.00 17.82
CA LEU A 227 8.95 -5.19 16.93
C LEU A 227 9.37 -5.73 15.56
N GLY A 228 10.54 -5.35 15.04
CA GLY A 228 11.05 -5.88 13.77
C GLY A 228 11.17 -7.41 13.78
N LYS A 229 11.72 -7.97 14.87
CA LYS A 229 11.83 -9.43 15.07
C LYS A 229 10.46 -10.10 15.25
N LYS A 230 9.54 -9.45 15.99
CA LYS A 230 8.19 -9.98 16.20
C LYS A 230 7.39 -10.08 14.89
N TRP A 231 7.57 -9.14 13.95
CA TRP A 231 6.89 -9.19 12.64
C TRP A 231 7.24 -10.45 11.84
N THR A 232 8.53 -10.83 11.81
CA THR A 232 9.00 -12.01 11.06
C THR A 232 8.53 -13.32 11.67
N GLN A 233 8.16 -13.31 12.95
CA GLN A 233 7.63 -14.45 13.70
C GLN A 233 6.09 -14.51 13.76
N LEU A 234 5.38 -13.51 13.21
CA LEU A 234 3.92 -13.54 13.18
C LEU A 234 3.40 -14.71 12.35
N SER A 235 2.36 -15.37 12.85
CA SER A 235 1.64 -16.39 12.09
C SER A 235 0.93 -15.80 10.87
N ASP A 236 0.77 -16.62 9.84
CA ASP A 236 0.11 -16.28 8.58
C ASP A 236 -1.29 -15.69 8.78
N LYS A 237 -2.07 -16.26 9.71
CA LYS A 237 -3.41 -15.75 10.07
C LYS A 237 -3.35 -14.32 10.62
N LYS A 238 -2.36 -14.01 11.46
CA LYS A 238 -2.18 -12.65 12.02
C LYS A 238 -1.67 -11.68 10.95
N ARG A 239 -0.77 -12.12 10.07
CA ARG A 239 -0.29 -11.32 8.92
C ARG A 239 -1.42 -10.96 7.95
N LEU A 240 -2.28 -11.94 7.62
CA LEU A 240 -3.43 -11.73 6.72
C LEU A 240 -4.36 -10.61 7.17
N LYS A 241 -4.59 -10.46 8.48
CA LYS A 241 -5.39 -9.35 9.03
C LYS A 241 -4.82 -7.98 8.60
N TRP A 242 -3.51 -7.81 8.70
CA TRP A 242 -2.84 -6.56 8.34
C TRP A 242 -2.73 -6.37 6.83
N ILE A 243 -2.60 -7.47 6.08
CA ILE A 243 -2.63 -7.46 4.62
C ILE A 243 -3.99 -6.96 4.11
N HIS A 244 -5.11 -7.48 4.65
CA HIS A 244 -6.45 -7.02 4.29
C HIS A 244 -6.64 -5.54 4.62
N LYS A 245 -6.26 -5.11 5.84
CA LYS A 245 -6.36 -3.71 6.25
C LYS A 245 -5.52 -2.76 5.37
N SER A 246 -4.32 -3.18 4.99
CA SER A 246 -3.44 -2.44 4.08
C SER A 246 -4.04 -2.27 2.69
N LEU A 247 -4.75 -3.29 2.21
CA LEU A 247 -5.40 -3.25 0.90
C LEU A 247 -6.66 -2.38 0.88
N GLU A 248 -7.43 -2.40 1.97
CA GLU A 248 -8.58 -1.52 2.14
C GLU A 248 -8.16 -0.05 2.16
N GLN A 249 -7.15 0.31 2.95
CA GLN A 249 -6.60 1.67 2.96
C GLN A 249 -6.02 2.08 1.61
N HIS A 250 -5.41 1.13 0.90
CA HIS A 250 -4.88 1.37 -0.44
C HIS A 250 -6.01 1.66 -1.44
N LYS A 251 -7.10 0.90 -1.41
CA LYS A 251 -8.29 1.15 -2.23
C LYS A 251 -8.90 2.53 -1.97
N GLU A 252 -9.08 2.90 -0.70
CA GLU A 252 -9.59 4.23 -0.32
C GLU A 252 -8.68 5.36 -0.82
N TYR A 253 -7.36 5.17 -0.72
CA TYR A 253 -6.39 6.12 -1.26
C TYR A 253 -6.51 6.24 -2.78
N GLU A 254 -6.61 5.12 -3.51
CA GLU A 254 -6.76 5.17 -4.97
C GLU A 254 -8.04 5.90 -5.39
N GLU A 255 -9.16 5.66 -4.70
CA GLU A 255 -10.43 6.35 -4.97
C GLU A 255 -10.32 7.85 -4.72
N LYS A 256 -9.73 8.26 -3.59
CA LYS A 256 -9.48 9.68 -3.28
C LYS A 256 -8.53 10.34 -4.28
N MET A 257 -7.46 9.66 -4.67
CA MET A 257 -6.52 10.16 -5.66
C MET A 257 -7.16 10.30 -7.04
N ARG A 258 -7.99 9.34 -7.47
CA ARG A 258 -8.75 9.45 -8.73
C ARG A 258 -9.73 10.62 -8.70
N GLY A 259 -10.43 10.82 -7.58
CA GLY A 259 -11.29 11.98 -7.39
C GLY A 259 -10.51 13.30 -7.48
N LEU A 260 -9.34 13.37 -6.85
CA LEU A 260 -8.47 14.56 -6.89
C LEU A 260 -7.98 14.86 -8.31
N ILE A 261 -7.51 13.85 -9.05
CA ILE A 261 -7.06 14.00 -10.45
C ILE A 261 -8.20 14.52 -11.32
N GLN A 262 -9.43 14.07 -11.10
CA GLN A 262 -10.60 14.52 -11.85
C GLN A 262 -11.04 15.93 -11.49
N GLN A 263 -10.97 16.31 -10.21
CA GLN A 263 -11.43 17.60 -9.70
C GLN A 263 -10.40 18.72 -9.88
N HIS A 264 -9.11 18.37 -10.00
CA HIS A 264 -8.00 19.32 -10.09
C HIS A 264 -7.04 19.01 -11.25
N PRO A 265 -7.46 19.17 -12.51
CA PRO A 265 -6.59 18.97 -13.69
C PRO A 265 -5.33 19.86 -13.67
N GLU A 266 -5.38 21.00 -12.98
CA GLU A 266 -4.28 21.95 -12.82
C GLU A 266 -3.09 21.41 -12.02
N LEU A 267 -3.29 20.36 -11.22
CA LEU A 267 -2.22 19.76 -10.42
C LEU A 267 -1.28 18.87 -11.24
N ASN A 268 -1.53 18.65 -12.53
CA ASN A 268 -0.74 17.79 -13.43
C ASN A 268 -0.47 16.38 -12.85
N LEU A 269 -1.38 15.88 -11.99
CA LEU A 269 -1.30 14.55 -11.42
C LEU A 269 -1.93 13.54 -12.37
N THR A 270 -1.26 12.41 -12.59
CA THR A 270 -1.70 11.37 -13.51
C THR A 270 -1.99 10.06 -12.78
N GLU A 271 -2.66 9.11 -13.45
CA GLU A 271 -2.90 7.78 -12.88
C GLU A 271 -1.59 7.01 -12.59
N GLY A 272 -0.48 7.40 -13.24
CA GLY A 272 0.86 6.89 -12.96
C GLY A 272 1.41 7.27 -11.58
N ASP A 273 0.94 8.37 -10.99
CA ASP A 273 1.37 8.88 -9.68
C ASP A 273 0.71 8.12 -8.51
N ILE A 274 -0.33 7.35 -8.80
CA ILE A 274 -1.02 6.50 -7.83
C ILE A 274 -0.11 5.31 -7.49
N VAL A 275 0.16 5.14 -6.19
CA VAL A 275 0.94 3.99 -5.68
C VAL A 275 0.24 2.69 -6.08
N LYS A 276 0.90 1.83 -6.86
CA LYS A 276 0.29 0.61 -7.43
C LYS A 276 0.13 -0.57 -6.45
N THR A 277 0.96 -0.67 -5.41
CA THR A 277 0.89 -1.77 -4.44
C THR A 277 1.53 -1.40 -3.11
N THR A 278 0.88 -1.81 -2.02
CA THR A 278 1.42 -1.72 -0.64
C THR A 278 2.00 -3.03 -0.13
N LEU A 279 1.81 -4.13 -0.88
CA LEU A 279 2.23 -5.48 -0.50
C LEU A 279 3.57 -5.87 -1.12
N THR A 280 4.38 -6.58 -0.33
CA THR A 280 5.56 -7.31 -0.79
C THR A 280 5.18 -8.58 -1.58
N LYS A 281 6.16 -9.19 -2.27
CA LYS A 281 5.96 -10.45 -3.01
C LYS A 281 5.44 -11.58 -2.10
N ALA A 282 6.00 -11.72 -0.90
CA ALA A 282 5.61 -12.75 0.06
C ALA A 282 4.20 -12.51 0.62
N GLU A 283 3.85 -11.27 0.95
CA GLU A 283 2.49 -10.92 1.43
C GLU A 283 1.44 -11.15 0.35
N ARG A 284 1.77 -10.84 -0.91
CA ARG A 284 0.89 -11.12 -2.05
C ARG A 284 0.68 -12.63 -2.23
N GLN A 285 1.74 -13.43 -2.19
CA GLN A 285 1.64 -14.89 -2.23
C GLN A 285 0.79 -15.44 -1.08
N LEU A 286 0.99 -14.93 0.14
CA LEU A 286 0.19 -15.34 1.29
C LEU A 286 -1.30 -15.03 1.11
N LYS A 287 -1.61 -13.84 0.58
CA LYS A 287 -2.99 -13.46 0.24
C LYS A 287 -3.57 -14.36 -0.86
N ASP A 288 -2.84 -14.54 -1.94
CA ASP A 288 -3.25 -15.36 -3.09
C ASP A 288 -3.55 -16.80 -2.64
N LYS A 289 -2.69 -17.38 -1.80
CA LYS A 289 -2.90 -18.70 -1.18
C LYS A 289 -4.18 -18.74 -0.34
N CYS A 290 -4.45 -17.71 0.46
CA CYS A 290 -5.67 -17.59 1.27
C CYS A 290 -6.94 -17.47 0.40
N ASP A 291 -6.89 -16.68 -0.68
CA ASP A 291 -7.99 -16.51 -1.65
C ASP A 291 -8.19 -17.72 -2.56
N GLY A 292 -7.36 -18.75 -2.38
CA GLY A 292 -7.31 -19.94 -3.20
C GLY A 292 -6.98 -19.65 -4.66
N ARG A 293 -6.23 -18.56 -4.91
CA ARG A 293 -5.66 -18.29 -6.23
C ARG A 293 -4.56 -19.33 -6.49
N PRO A 294 -4.55 -19.97 -7.66
CA PRO A 294 -3.48 -20.89 -8.01
C PRO A 294 -2.14 -20.14 -8.07
N ASP A 295 -1.06 -20.85 -7.78
CA ASP A 295 0.28 -20.34 -8.01
C ASP A 295 0.47 -20.01 -9.49
N LYS A 296 1.34 -19.03 -9.77
CA LYS A 296 1.63 -18.67 -11.16
C LYS A 296 2.12 -19.91 -11.93
N PRO A 297 1.57 -20.17 -13.12
CA PRO A 297 2.03 -21.28 -13.93
C PRO A 297 3.53 -21.17 -14.24
N PRO A 298 4.24 -22.30 -14.39
CA PRO A 298 5.60 -22.31 -14.93
C PRO A 298 5.69 -21.55 -16.27
N SER A 299 6.82 -20.94 -16.59
CA SER A 299 6.92 -20.06 -17.76
C SER A 299 6.99 -20.78 -19.12
N ASN A 300 7.47 -22.03 -19.13
CA ASN A 300 7.63 -22.85 -20.34
C ASN A 300 7.60 -24.35 -19.98
N GLY A 301 7.63 -25.22 -20.99
CA GLY A 301 7.60 -26.68 -20.81
C GLY A 301 8.73 -27.21 -19.92
N TYR A 302 9.94 -26.68 -20.07
CA TYR A 302 11.08 -27.03 -19.21
C TYR A 302 10.82 -26.70 -17.74
N SER A 303 10.32 -25.50 -17.47
CA SER A 303 10.01 -25.06 -16.10
C SER A 303 8.88 -25.89 -15.48
N MET A 304 7.94 -26.36 -16.31
CA MET A 304 6.88 -27.27 -15.87
C MET A 304 7.42 -28.64 -15.50
N PHE A 305 8.30 -29.20 -16.33
CA PHE A 305 9.01 -30.43 -16.02
C PHE A 305 9.84 -30.30 -14.74
N CYS A 306 10.59 -29.21 -14.58
CA CYS A 306 11.37 -28.92 -13.37
C CYS A 306 10.47 -28.85 -12.13
N ALA A 307 9.30 -28.22 -12.22
CA ALA A 307 8.37 -28.13 -11.10
C ALA A 307 7.82 -29.50 -10.68
N GLU A 308 7.46 -30.34 -11.66
CA GLU A 308 6.98 -31.72 -11.45
C GLU A 308 8.07 -32.58 -10.79
N LEU A 309 9.28 -32.55 -11.34
CA LEU A 309 10.41 -33.33 -10.85
C LEU A 309 10.95 -32.83 -9.49
N MET A 310 10.93 -31.51 -9.23
CA MET A 310 11.30 -30.98 -7.92
C MET A 310 10.33 -31.41 -6.82
N SER A 311 9.08 -31.68 -7.17
CA SER A 311 8.05 -32.06 -6.20
C SER A 311 8.20 -33.49 -5.67
N SER A 312 8.84 -34.38 -6.45
CA SER A 312 9.14 -35.77 -6.09
C SER A 312 10.47 -35.98 -5.38
N MET A 313 11.39 -35.00 -5.40
CA MET A 313 12.74 -35.10 -4.82
C MET A 313 12.94 -34.18 -3.60
N LYS A 314 12.11 -34.33 -2.56
CA LYS A 314 12.11 -33.40 -1.40
C LYS A 314 13.40 -33.44 -0.59
N ASP A 315 14.10 -34.57 -0.57
CA ASP A 315 15.29 -34.82 0.28
C ASP A 315 16.61 -34.37 -0.35
N VAL A 316 16.60 -33.93 -1.61
CA VAL A 316 17.79 -33.46 -2.34
C VAL A 316 17.92 -31.93 -2.24
N PRO A 317 19.11 -31.36 -1.97
CA PRO A 317 19.31 -29.91 -1.95
C PRO A 317 18.82 -29.21 -3.23
N SER A 318 18.29 -27.99 -3.10
CA SER A 318 17.60 -27.30 -4.22
C SER A 318 18.51 -27.04 -5.44
N THR A 319 19.80 -26.83 -5.21
CA THR A 319 20.81 -26.63 -6.25
C THR A 319 21.03 -27.92 -7.05
N GLU A 320 21.13 -29.05 -6.37
CA GLU A 320 21.27 -30.37 -6.99
C GLU A 320 20.00 -30.80 -7.73
N ARG A 321 18.82 -30.50 -7.17
CA ARG A 321 17.54 -30.74 -7.86
C ARG A 321 17.49 -30.08 -9.24
N MET A 322 17.96 -28.84 -9.36
CA MET A 322 17.97 -28.13 -10.64
C MET A 322 18.96 -28.74 -11.64
N VAL A 323 20.11 -29.24 -11.18
CA VAL A 323 21.08 -29.96 -12.04
C VAL A 323 20.44 -31.24 -12.58
N MET A 324 19.79 -32.01 -11.71
CA MET A 324 19.07 -33.24 -12.08
C MET A 324 17.94 -32.97 -13.08
N CYS A 325 17.20 -31.86 -12.93
CA CYS A 325 16.18 -31.46 -13.90
C CYS A 325 16.78 -31.16 -15.28
N SER A 326 17.91 -30.46 -15.34
CA SER A 326 18.59 -30.17 -16.60
C SER A 326 19.07 -31.45 -17.30
N GLN A 327 19.69 -32.37 -16.56
CA GLN A 327 20.17 -33.65 -17.08
C GLN A 327 19.03 -34.52 -17.62
N ARG A 328 17.95 -34.70 -16.84
CA ARG A 328 16.80 -35.50 -17.27
C ARG A 328 16.05 -34.86 -18.44
N TRP A 329 15.95 -33.54 -18.47
CA TRP A 329 15.35 -32.84 -19.62
C TRP A 329 16.11 -33.07 -20.92
N LYS A 330 17.46 -33.13 -20.88
CA LYS A 330 18.27 -33.43 -22.07
C LYS A 330 17.97 -34.83 -22.62
N LEU A 331 17.69 -35.80 -21.76
CA LEU A 331 17.39 -37.18 -22.12
C LEU A 331 15.97 -37.40 -22.66
N LEU A 332 15.04 -36.46 -22.43
CA LEU A 332 13.67 -36.57 -22.94
C LEU A 332 13.61 -36.43 -24.47
N LYS A 333 12.72 -37.21 -25.09
CA LYS A 333 12.40 -37.12 -26.52
C LYS A 333 11.71 -35.79 -26.82
N GLN A 334 11.82 -35.31 -28.06
CA GLN A 334 11.18 -34.06 -28.46
C GLN A 334 9.66 -34.10 -28.28
N SER A 335 9.01 -35.23 -28.59
CA SER A 335 7.56 -35.41 -28.37
C SER A 335 7.15 -35.26 -26.89
N GLU A 336 7.99 -35.69 -25.96
CA GLU A 336 7.75 -35.52 -24.52
C GLU A 336 7.92 -34.05 -24.12
N LYS A 337 8.97 -33.39 -24.61
CA LYS A 337 9.21 -31.95 -24.39
C LYS A 337 8.04 -31.10 -24.93
N ASP A 338 7.53 -31.43 -26.10
CA ASP A 338 6.38 -30.77 -26.73
C ASP A 338 5.10 -31.00 -25.91
N ALA A 339 4.92 -32.19 -25.33
CA ALA A 339 3.79 -32.46 -24.43
C ALA A 339 3.85 -31.58 -23.16
N TYR A 340 5.03 -31.37 -22.58
CA TYR A 340 5.21 -30.42 -21.47
C TYR A 340 4.94 -28.97 -21.88
N GLN A 341 5.39 -28.57 -23.08
CA GLN A 341 5.15 -27.23 -23.62
C GLN A 341 3.65 -26.98 -23.83
N LYS A 342 2.94 -27.93 -24.44
CA LYS A 342 1.48 -27.86 -24.65
C LYS A 342 0.70 -27.81 -23.33
N ARG A 343 1.10 -28.59 -22.32
CA ARG A 343 0.51 -28.51 -20.97
C ARG A 343 0.75 -27.13 -20.35
N CYS A 344 1.92 -26.55 -20.52
CA CYS A 344 2.24 -25.21 -20.03
C CYS A 344 1.35 -24.13 -20.65
N GLU A 345 1.18 -24.16 -21.97
CA GLU A 345 0.28 -23.25 -22.70
C GLU A 345 -1.17 -23.38 -22.25
N GLN A 346 -1.66 -24.61 -22.04
CA GLN A 346 -3.02 -24.85 -21.53
C GLN A 346 -3.24 -24.25 -20.14
N VAL A 347 -2.28 -24.41 -19.22
CA VAL A 347 -2.38 -23.84 -17.87
C VAL A 347 -2.33 -22.31 -17.92
N TRP A 348 -1.50 -21.72 -18.78
CA TRP A 348 -1.48 -20.27 -19.02
C TRP A 348 -2.79 -19.75 -19.60
N ALA A 349 -3.38 -20.45 -20.58
CA ALA A 349 -4.67 -20.11 -21.16
C ALA A 349 -5.77 -20.10 -20.08
N LEU A 350 -5.79 -21.12 -19.20
CA LEU A 350 -6.72 -21.17 -18.07
C LEU A 350 -6.48 -20.02 -17.07
N GLN A 351 -5.23 -19.66 -16.80
CA GLN A 351 -4.89 -18.55 -15.92
C GLN A 351 -5.34 -17.19 -16.49
N MET A 352 -5.21 -16.99 -17.81
CA MET A 352 -5.72 -15.80 -18.49
C MET A 352 -7.24 -15.73 -18.42
N LEU A 353 -7.95 -16.83 -18.70
CA LEU A 353 -9.40 -16.91 -18.56
C LEU A 353 -9.86 -16.56 -17.14
N LEU A 354 -9.17 -17.07 -16.12
CA LEU A 354 -9.48 -16.75 -14.72
C LEU A 354 -9.28 -15.26 -14.40
N ASN A 355 -8.20 -14.64 -14.89
CA ASN A 355 -7.96 -13.21 -14.69
C ASN A 355 -9.02 -12.36 -15.39
N ASN A 356 -9.41 -12.73 -16.62
CA ASN A 356 -10.46 -12.04 -17.36
C ASN A 356 -11.82 -12.14 -16.64
N LEU A 357 -12.18 -13.33 -16.15
CA LEU A 357 -13.39 -13.52 -15.34
C LEU A 357 -13.35 -12.69 -14.04
N GLU A 358 -12.21 -12.60 -13.38
CA GLU A 358 -12.04 -11.74 -12.20
C GLU A 358 -12.24 -10.26 -12.52
N ALA A 359 -11.73 -9.79 -13.67
CA ALA A 359 -11.91 -8.42 -14.14
C ALA A 359 -13.39 -8.12 -14.45
N VAL A 360 -14.09 -9.04 -15.14
CA VAL A 360 -15.52 -8.91 -15.45
C VAL A 360 -16.35 -8.84 -14.17
N LEU A 361 -16.11 -9.74 -13.21
CA LEU A 361 -16.81 -9.74 -11.93
C LEU A 361 -16.56 -8.47 -11.11
N LYS A 362 -15.33 -7.94 -11.15
CA LYS A 362 -15.00 -6.67 -10.52
C LYS A 362 -15.80 -5.54 -11.16
N ALA A 363 -15.82 -5.46 -12.49
CA ALA A 363 -16.59 -4.46 -13.23
C ALA A 363 -18.10 -4.57 -12.95
N GLU A 364 -18.67 -5.78 -12.87
CA GLU A 364 -20.08 -5.97 -12.47
C GLU A 364 -20.36 -5.51 -11.04
N SER A 365 -19.45 -5.77 -10.09
CA SER A 365 -19.61 -5.31 -8.71
C SER A 365 -19.55 -3.79 -8.58
N GLU A 366 -18.69 -3.13 -9.37
CA GLU A 366 -18.59 -1.67 -9.42
C GLU A 366 -19.82 -1.05 -10.09
N LYS A 367 -20.37 -1.68 -11.13
CA LYS A 367 -21.65 -1.27 -11.73
C LYS A 367 -22.80 -1.35 -10.73
N ARG A 368 -22.94 -2.47 -10.01
CA ARG A 368 -23.96 -2.62 -8.95
C ARG A 368 -23.80 -1.61 -7.82
N GLY A 369 -22.56 -1.34 -7.39
CA GLY A 369 -22.31 -0.34 -6.35
C GLY A 369 -22.67 1.09 -6.79
N LYS A 370 -22.56 1.40 -8.09
CA LYS A 370 -23.05 2.67 -8.65
C LYS A 370 -24.57 2.71 -8.76
N GLU A 371 -25.21 1.61 -9.15
CA GLU A 371 -26.68 1.49 -9.16
C GLU A 371 -27.29 1.56 -7.75
N GLU A 372 -26.66 0.95 -6.74
CA GLU A 372 -27.10 1.02 -5.34
C GLU A 372 -26.93 2.43 -4.76
N LYS A 373 -25.87 3.17 -5.12
CA LYS A 373 -25.74 4.58 -4.74
C LYS A 373 -26.86 5.45 -5.32
N GLY A 374 -27.38 5.10 -6.49
CA GLY A 374 -28.54 5.77 -7.10
C GLY A 374 -29.90 5.39 -6.49
N LYS A 375 -29.94 4.41 -5.56
CA LYS A 375 -31.16 3.96 -4.87
C LYS A 375 -31.26 4.45 -3.42
N LEU A 376 -30.26 5.14 -2.89
CA LEU A 376 -30.34 5.71 -1.55
C LEU A 376 -31.34 6.87 -1.55
N PRO A 377 -32.17 7.02 -0.50
CA PRO A 377 -33.02 8.20 -0.33
C PRO A 377 -32.16 9.48 -0.34
N ASP A 378 -32.68 10.56 -0.92
CA ASP A 378 -32.00 11.85 -0.90
C ASP A 378 -31.64 12.25 0.54
N PRO A 379 -30.42 12.76 0.80
CA PRO A 379 -30.01 13.15 2.14
C PRO A 379 -30.94 14.24 2.70
N PRO A 380 -31.16 14.26 4.03
CA PRO A 380 -32.07 15.19 4.66
C PRO A 380 -31.60 16.63 4.45
N LYS A 381 -32.52 17.49 4.01
CA LYS A 381 -32.25 18.91 3.75
C LYS A 381 -32.16 19.69 5.05
N THR A 382 -31.21 20.62 5.12
CA THR A 382 -31.12 21.53 6.27
C THR A 382 -32.23 22.58 6.23
N ALA A 383 -32.47 23.24 7.36
CA ALA A 383 -33.43 24.35 7.43
C ALA A 383 -33.10 25.46 6.41
N GLN A 384 -31.81 25.71 6.19
CA GLN A 384 -31.33 26.66 5.21
C GLN A 384 -31.65 26.22 3.78
N ASP A 385 -31.42 24.95 3.44
CA ASP A 385 -31.69 24.42 2.10
C ASP A 385 -33.19 24.48 1.75
N ILE A 386 -34.06 24.14 2.71
CA ILE A 386 -35.52 24.18 2.52
C ILE A 386 -35.98 25.62 2.32
N TRP A 387 -35.45 26.57 3.10
CA TRP A 387 -35.74 27.99 2.90
C TRP A 387 -35.21 28.50 1.56
N GLN A 388 -33.95 28.22 1.21
CA GLN A 388 -33.37 28.63 -0.07
C GLN A 388 -34.18 28.10 -1.24
N HIS A 389 -34.58 26.82 -1.22
CA HIS A 389 -35.46 26.25 -2.24
C HIS A 389 -36.81 26.97 -2.37
N SER A 390 -37.34 27.51 -1.26
CA SER A 390 -38.62 28.23 -1.29
C SER A 390 -38.52 29.63 -1.88
N VAL A 391 -37.34 30.26 -1.84
CA VAL A 391 -37.12 31.63 -2.31
C VAL A 391 -36.23 31.73 -3.55
N ILE A 392 -35.67 30.61 -4.01
CA ILE A 392 -34.69 30.59 -5.11
C ILE A 392 -35.24 31.19 -6.40
N GLY A 393 -36.54 31.02 -6.70
CA GLY A 393 -37.17 31.63 -7.87
C GLY A 393 -37.10 33.16 -7.85
N ASP A 394 -37.44 33.78 -6.72
CA ASP A 394 -37.44 35.23 -6.56
C ASP A 394 -36.01 35.80 -6.58
N TYR A 395 -35.07 35.12 -5.94
CA TYR A 395 -33.66 35.54 -5.94
C TYR A 395 -33.03 35.35 -7.33
N MET A 396 -33.33 34.27 -8.05
CA MET A 396 -32.84 34.07 -9.42
C MET A 396 -33.36 35.16 -10.37
N ALA A 397 -34.62 35.56 -10.24
CA ALA A 397 -35.19 36.67 -11.01
C ALA A 397 -34.50 38.01 -10.69
N ARG A 398 -34.26 38.30 -9.39
CA ARG A 398 -33.59 39.53 -8.94
C ARG A 398 -32.14 39.66 -9.43
N PHE A 399 -31.44 38.54 -9.57
CA PHE A 399 -30.04 38.51 -10.01
C PHE A 399 -29.87 38.11 -11.48
N LYS A 400 -30.89 38.27 -12.34
CA LYS A 400 -30.82 37.97 -13.78
C LYS A 400 -30.31 36.56 -14.09
N ASN A 401 -30.76 35.57 -13.32
CA ASN A 401 -30.32 34.16 -13.38
C ASN A 401 -28.83 33.91 -13.04
N ASP A 402 -28.14 34.88 -12.43
CA ASP A 402 -26.80 34.68 -11.87
C ASP A 402 -26.90 33.88 -10.55
N ARG A 403 -26.78 32.56 -10.69
CA ARG A 403 -26.94 31.60 -9.60
C ARG A 403 -25.96 31.82 -8.42
N PRO A 404 -24.64 32.01 -8.64
CA PRO A 404 -23.72 32.30 -7.54
C PRO A 404 -24.06 33.58 -6.76
N LYS A 405 -24.50 34.65 -7.45
CA LYS A 405 -24.89 35.90 -6.78
C LYS A 405 -26.20 35.73 -5.99
N ALA A 406 -27.17 35.03 -6.57
CA ALA A 406 -28.42 34.71 -5.90
C ALA A 406 -28.18 33.87 -4.63
N GLU A 407 -27.35 32.83 -4.71
CA GLU A 407 -27.00 31.97 -3.58
C GLU A 407 -26.30 32.73 -2.45
N LYS A 408 -25.34 33.60 -2.79
CA LYS A 408 -24.65 34.45 -1.80
C LYS A 408 -25.60 35.44 -1.11
N ALA A 409 -26.54 36.03 -1.86
CA ALA A 409 -27.54 36.94 -1.29
C ALA A 409 -28.56 36.21 -0.39
N MET A 410 -28.95 34.99 -0.78
CA MET A 410 -29.78 34.13 0.06
C MET A 410 -29.05 33.76 1.36
N GLU A 411 -27.79 33.33 1.29
CA GLU A 411 -26.99 33.00 2.48
C GLU A 411 -26.84 34.19 3.45
N ALA A 412 -26.59 35.39 2.92
CA ALA A 412 -26.53 36.60 3.74
C ALA A 412 -27.84 36.86 4.48
N THR A 413 -28.97 36.72 3.78
CA THR A 413 -30.32 36.89 4.37
C THR A 413 -30.63 35.79 5.39
N TRP A 414 -30.19 34.56 5.13
CA TRP A 414 -30.32 33.47 6.10
C TRP A 414 -29.56 33.76 7.39
N ASN A 415 -28.35 34.29 7.30
CA ASN A 415 -27.53 34.59 8.47
C ASN A 415 -28.12 35.72 9.31
N THR A 416 -28.77 36.72 8.69
CA THR A 416 -29.41 37.85 9.39
C THR A 416 -30.82 37.58 9.89
N MET A 417 -31.50 36.53 9.39
CA MET A 417 -32.86 36.19 9.85
C MET A 417 -32.94 35.86 11.34
N GLU A 418 -34.01 36.32 11.97
CA GLU A 418 -34.23 36.13 13.40
C GLU A 418 -34.57 34.67 13.72
N LYS A 419 -34.28 34.26 14.97
CA LYS A 419 -34.57 32.90 15.43
C LYS A 419 -36.05 32.53 15.23
N LYS A 420 -36.97 33.47 15.45
CA LYS A 420 -38.42 33.25 15.29
C LYS A 420 -38.82 32.88 13.86
N GLU A 421 -38.15 33.45 12.86
CA GLU A 421 -38.39 33.21 11.43
C GLU A 421 -37.77 31.86 10.99
N LYS A 422 -36.66 31.48 11.62
CA LYS A 422 -35.98 30.19 11.37
C LYS A 422 -36.74 28.99 11.92
N ILE A 423 -37.59 29.16 12.95
CA ILE A 423 -38.30 28.06 13.61
C ILE A 423 -39.12 27.23 12.62
N MET A 424 -39.82 27.85 11.66
CA MET A 424 -40.62 27.10 10.69
C MET A 424 -39.77 26.19 9.79
N TRP A 425 -38.60 26.66 9.38
CA TRP A 425 -37.68 25.92 8.50
C TRP A 425 -36.95 24.81 9.27
N ILE A 426 -36.62 25.06 10.54
CA ILE A 426 -36.08 24.05 11.45
C ILE A 426 -37.09 22.91 11.67
N LYS A 427 -38.39 23.24 11.83
CA LYS A 427 -39.45 22.22 11.93
C LYS A 427 -39.57 21.39 10.65
N LYS A 428 -39.58 22.04 9.47
CA LYS A 428 -39.60 21.34 8.18
C LYS A 428 -38.36 20.46 7.95
N ALA A 429 -37.17 20.90 8.38
CA ALA A 429 -35.95 20.10 8.31
C ALA A 429 -36.02 18.88 9.25
N ALA A 430 -36.61 19.03 10.44
CA ALA A 430 -36.83 17.91 11.35
C ALA A 430 -37.85 16.89 10.80
N GLU A 431 -38.87 17.34 10.07
CA GLU A 431 -39.81 16.46 9.35
C GLU A 431 -39.11 15.75 8.17
N ASP A 432 -38.23 16.45 7.45
CA ASP A 432 -37.45 15.89 6.37
C ASP A 432 -36.46 14.82 6.85
N GLN A 433 -35.85 15.06 8.01
CA GLN A 433 -35.03 14.09 8.73
C GLN A 433 -35.83 12.82 9.07
N LYS A 434 -37.07 12.95 9.53
CA LYS A 434 -37.96 11.81 9.80
C LYS A 434 -38.34 11.06 8.53
N ARG A 435 -38.59 11.77 7.41
CA ARG A 435 -38.82 11.16 6.10
C ARG A 435 -37.60 10.33 5.68
N TYR A 436 -36.39 10.90 5.76
CA TYR A 436 -35.16 10.19 5.45
C TYR A 436 -34.96 8.94 6.32
N GLU A 437 -35.18 9.04 7.64
CA GLU A 437 -35.09 7.91 8.57
C GLU A 437 -36.11 6.82 8.29
N ARG A 438 -37.34 7.19 7.92
CA ARG A 438 -38.39 6.25 7.51
C ARG A 438 -38.02 5.52 6.22
N ASP A 439 -37.64 6.26 5.19
CA ASP A 439 -37.30 5.70 3.88
C ASP A 439 -36.06 4.77 4.00
N LEU A 440 -35.10 5.14 4.85
CA LEU A 440 -33.91 4.33 5.16
C LEU A 440 -34.26 3.09 6.00
N SER A 441 -35.25 3.16 6.90
CA SER A 441 -35.76 2.02 7.65
C SER A 441 -36.51 1.02 6.77
N GLU A 442 -37.31 1.51 5.82
CA GLU A 442 -38.07 0.71 4.88
C GLU A 442 -37.16 -0.05 3.91
N MET A 443 -36.07 0.58 3.45
CA MET A 443 -35.03 -0.11 2.66
C MET A 443 -34.14 -1.07 3.47
N ARG A 444 -34.08 -0.92 4.81
CA ARG A 444 -33.32 -1.80 5.71
C ARG A 444 -34.09 -3.05 6.15
N ALA A 445 -35.38 -3.14 5.85
CA ALA A 445 -36.19 -4.32 6.14
C ALA A 445 -35.61 -5.56 5.43
N PRO A 446 -35.18 -6.61 6.15
CA PRO A 446 -34.51 -7.74 5.54
C PRO A 446 -35.51 -8.62 4.75
N PRO A 447 -35.19 -9.12 3.54
CA PRO A 447 -35.79 -10.36 3.07
C PRO A 447 -35.43 -11.49 4.05
N ALA A 448 -36.39 -12.38 4.31
CA ALA A 448 -36.34 -13.42 5.34
C ALA A 448 -34.94 -14.03 5.57
N VAL A 449 -34.57 -14.06 6.84
CA VAL A 449 -33.24 -14.41 7.37
C VAL A 449 -32.78 -15.79 6.89
N VAL A 450 -31.79 -15.84 5.99
CA VAL A 450 -30.98 -17.05 5.77
C VAL A 450 -29.73 -16.92 6.62
N ALA A 451 -29.71 -17.65 7.73
CA ALA A 451 -28.61 -17.72 8.67
C ALA A 451 -27.26 -17.90 7.95
N SER A 452 -26.35 -16.97 8.24
CA SER A 452 -24.94 -16.99 7.85
C SER A 452 -24.28 -18.27 8.34
N GLY A 453 -24.04 -19.22 7.42
CA GLY A 453 -23.33 -20.47 7.72
C GLY A 453 -23.68 -21.66 6.82
N LYS A 454 -24.80 -21.64 6.09
CA LYS A 454 -25.09 -22.70 5.10
C LYS A 454 -24.30 -22.45 3.82
N LYS A 455 -23.51 -23.45 3.40
CA LYS A 455 -22.98 -23.53 2.03
C LYS A 455 -24.14 -23.26 1.07
N MET A 456 -23.94 -22.30 0.16
CA MET A 456 -24.89 -21.98 -0.89
C MET A 456 -25.21 -23.27 -1.64
N LYS A 457 -26.45 -23.75 -1.55
CA LYS A 457 -26.93 -24.91 -2.30
C LYS A 457 -27.48 -24.35 -3.61
N PHE A 458 -26.87 -24.72 -4.72
CA PHE A 458 -27.33 -24.26 -6.04
C PHE A 458 -28.49 -25.14 -6.50
N ASP A 459 -29.46 -24.52 -7.17
CA ASP A 459 -30.63 -25.23 -7.66
C ASP A 459 -30.22 -26.23 -8.75
N GLY A 460 -30.71 -27.47 -8.64
CA GLY A 460 -30.29 -28.58 -9.48
C GLY A 460 -28.87 -29.15 -9.24
N GLU A 461 -28.07 -28.63 -8.30
CA GLU A 461 -26.74 -29.19 -8.00
C GLU A 461 -26.88 -30.64 -7.48
N PRO A 462 -26.18 -31.63 -8.09
CA PRO A 462 -26.19 -32.99 -7.59
C PRO A 462 -25.75 -33.05 -6.11
N LYS A 463 -26.45 -33.84 -5.29
CA LYS A 463 -26.09 -34.00 -3.87
C LYS A 463 -24.82 -34.84 -3.75
N LYS A 464 -23.91 -34.43 -2.85
CA LYS A 464 -22.67 -35.19 -2.61
C LYS A 464 -22.99 -36.58 -2.04
N PRO A 465 -22.47 -37.66 -2.65
CA PRO A 465 -22.62 -39.01 -2.12
C PRO A 465 -21.70 -39.22 -0.91
N PRO A 466 -21.87 -40.32 -0.16
CA PRO A 466 -20.93 -40.75 0.87
C PRO A 466 -19.49 -40.81 0.36
N SER A 467 -18.55 -40.23 1.12
CA SER A 467 -17.15 -40.12 0.72
C SER A 467 -16.32 -41.37 1.00
N ASN A 468 -16.84 -42.30 1.81
CA ASN A 468 -16.19 -43.57 2.15
C ASN A 468 -17.23 -44.62 2.56
N GLY A 469 -16.78 -45.87 2.69
CA GLY A 469 -17.65 -47.00 3.08
C GLY A 469 -18.37 -46.78 4.41
N TYR A 470 -17.68 -46.21 5.41
CA TYR A 470 -18.27 -45.91 6.71
C TYR A 470 -19.44 -44.93 6.62
N GLN A 471 -19.33 -43.87 5.82
CA GLN A 471 -20.41 -42.92 5.62
C GLN A 471 -21.60 -43.54 4.88
N LYS A 472 -21.37 -44.45 3.93
CA LYS A 472 -22.46 -45.16 3.26
C LYS A 472 -23.19 -46.10 4.21
N PHE A 473 -22.44 -46.82 5.04
CA PHE A 473 -22.99 -47.66 6.11
C PHE A 473 -23.77 -46.83 7.13
N SER A 474 -23.21 -45.72 7.59
CA SER A 474 -23.88 -44.79 8.51
C SER A 474 -25.18 -44.24 7.93
N GLN A 475 -25.17 -43.86 6.65
CA GLN A 475 -26.38 -43.40 5.96
C GLN A 475 -27.47 -44.47 5.96
N GLU A 476 -27.11 -45.73 5.75
CA GLU A 476 -28.04 -46.87 5.74
C GLU A 476 -28.64 -47.13 7.12
N MET A 477 -27.80 -47.15 8.16
CA MET A 477 -28.23 -47.31 9.56
C MET A 477 -29.04 -46.12 10.10
N LEU A 478 -28.91 -44.94 9.48
CA LEU A 478 -29.75 -43.80 9.81
C LEU A 478 -31.08 -43.81 9.03
N SER A 479 -31.13 -44.46 7.88
CA SER A 479 -32.30 -44.48 6.99
C SER A 479 -33.23 -45.68 7.25
N ASN A 480 -32.71 -46.77 7.81
CA ASN A 480 -33.49 -47.97 8.14
C ASN A 480 -34.44 -47.78 9.35
N GLY A 481 -34.31 -46.66 10.07
CA GLY A 481 -35.18 -46.27 11.18
C GLY A 481 -34.94 -46.98 12.51
N GLU A 482 -34.05 -47.99 12.55
CA GLU A 482 -33.79 -48.83 13.73
C GLU A 482 -33.29 -48.01 14.94
N LEU A 483 -32.52 -46.95 14.68
CA LEU A 483 -31.90 -46.12 15.70
C LEU A 483 -32.66 -44.80 15.96
N ASN A 484 -33.89 -44.65 15.46
CA ASN A 484 -34.64 -43.38 15.59
C ASN A 484 -35.09 -43.06 17.03
N HIS A 485 -35.13 -44.05 17.92
CA HIS A 485 -35.47 -43.87 19.33
C HIS A 485 -34.33 -43.23 20.15
N LEU A 486 -33.11 -43.21 19.62
CA LEU A 486 -31.94 -42.65 20.29
C LEU A 486 -31.63 -41.22 19.78
N PRO A 487 -31.09 -40.33 20.64
CA PRO A 487 -30.63 -39.02 20.21
C PRO A 487 -29.46 -39.12 19.23
N MET A 488 -29.33 -38.16 18.29
CA MET A 488 -28.37 -38.21 17.17
C MET A 488 -26.91 -38.49 17.59
N LYS A 489 -26.49 -38.02 18.77
CA LYS A 489 -25.15 -38.26 19.31
C LYS A 489 -24.92 -39.76 19.63
N GLU A 490 -25.92 -40.41 20.23
CA GLU A 490 -25.87 -41.83 20.58
C GLU A 490 -26.04 -42.72 19.35
N ARG A 491 -26.89 -42.31 18.39
CA ARG A 491 -26.99 -42.97 17.07
C ARG A 491 -25.65 -43.08 16.38
N MET A 492 -24.89 -41.98 16.34
CA MET A 492 -23.56 -41.98 15.72
C MET A 492 -22.54 -42.84 16.48
N GLY A 493 -22.66 -42.92 17.81
CA GLY A 493 -21.85 -43.82 18.64
C GLY A 493 -22.12 -45.29 18.36
N GLU A 494 -23.39 -45.68 18.32
CA GLU A 494 -23.82 -47.05 18.02
C GLU A 494 -23.43 -47.48 16.60
N ILE A 495 -23.62 -46.60 15.61
CA ILE A 495 -23.19 -46.82 14.22
C ILE A 495 -21.67 -47.03 14.15
N GLY A 496 -20.89 -46.24 14.89
CA GLY A 496 -19.44 -46.41 14.98
C GLY A 496 -19.06 -47.78 15.55
N GLY A 497 -19.72 -48.21 16.64
CA GLY A 497 -19.50 -49.51 17.26
C GLY A 497 -19.88 -50.69 16.36
N ARG A 498 -20.99 -50.59 15.63
CA ARG A 498 -21.42 -51.61 14.65
C ARG A 498 -20.48 -51.67 13.45
N TRP A 499 -19.98 -50.53 12.97
CA TRP A 499 -18.99 -50.50 11.90
C TRP A 499 -17.69 -51.22 12.31
N GLN A 500 -17.20 -51.03 13.54
CA GLN A 500 -15.98 -51.70 13.98
C GLN A 500 -16.14 -53.23 14.00
N ARG A 501 -17.29 -53.72 14.49
CA ARG A 501 -17.63 -55.15 14.54
C ARG A 501 -17.95 -55.78 13.19
N LEU A 502 -18.13 -54.97 12.14
CA LEU A 502 -18.48 -55.46 10.81
C LEU A 502 -17.32 -56.24 10.16
N PRO A 503 -17.57 -57.42 9.56
CA PRO A 503 -16.55 -58.19 8.85
C PRO A 503 -15.91 -57.40 7.70
N GLN A 504 -14.62 -57.66 7.43
CA GLN A 504 -13.87 -56.93 6.40
C GLN A 504 -14.52 -57.04 5.01
N LYS A 505 -15.05 -58.21 4.66
CA LYS A 505 -15.78 -58.45 3.40
C LYS A 505 -16.96 -57.50 3.20
N GLU A 506 -17.67 -57.18 4.28
CA GLU A 506 -18.81 -56.26 4.23
C GLU A 506 -18.36 -54.79 4.23
N LYS A 507 -17.29 -54.46 4.97
CA LYS A 507 -16.65 -53.13 4.89
C LYS A 507 -16.19 -52.83 3.46
N ASP A 508 -15.63 -53.81 2.76
CA ASP A 508 -15.18 -53.70 1.37
C ASP A 508 -16.37 -53.55 0.40
N ARG A 509 -17.50 -54.22 0.67
CA ARG A 509 -18.75 -54.01 -0.08
C ARG A 509 -19.22 -52.56 0.03
N TYR A 510 -19.26 -52.00 1.24
CA TYR A 510 -19.64 -50.59 1.44
C TYR A 510 -18.66 -49.61 0.81
N LYS A 511 -17.35 -49.92 0.84
CA LYS A 511 -16.32 -49.14 0.14
C LYS A 511 -16.59 -49.10 -1.37
N LYS A 512 -16.82 -50.24 -2.01
CA LYS A 512 -17.16 -50.31 -3.45
C LYS A 512 -18.42 -49.51 -3.79
N ILE A 513 -19.47 -49.59 -2.97
CA ILE A 513 -20.70 -48.83 -3.18
C ILE A 513 -20.45 -47.31 -3.07
N ALA A 514 -19.64 -46.87 -2.09
CA ALA A 514 -19.29 -45.46 -1.94
C ALA A 514 -18.46 -44.94 -3.13
N GLU A 515 -17.49 -45.73 -3.60
CA GLU A 515 -16.67 -45.41 -4.78
C GLU A 515 -17.51 -45.31 -6.05
N GLU A 516 -18.42 -46.25 -6.28
CA GLU A 516 -19.32 -46.24 -7.44
C GLU A 516 -20.26 -45.02 -7.40
N LYS A 517 -20.83 -44.69 -6.24
CA LYS A 517 -21.64 -43.49 -6.07
C LYS A 517 -20.83 -42.20 -6.29
N GLN A 518 -19.55 -42.17 -5.92
CA GLN A 518 -18.66 -41.04 -6.23
C GLN A 518 -18.37 -40.90 -7.72
N LYS A 519 -18.18 -42.02 -8.44
CA LYS A 519 -18.02 -42.00 -9.91
C LYS A 519 -19.27 -41.45 -10.58
N GLN A 520 -20.45 -41.93 -10.19
CA GLN A 520 -21.74 -41.42 -10.70
C GLN A 520 -21.93 -39.94 -10.42
N TYR A 521 -21.62 -39.48 -9.21
CA TYR A 521 -21.67 -38.07 -8.85
C TYR A 521 -20.72 -37.20 -9.69
N LYS A 522 -19.53 -37.71 -10.02
CA LYS A 522 -18.58 -36.99 -10.88
C LYS A 522 -19.17 -36.75 -12.28
N VAL A 523 -19.78 -37.76 -12.87
CA VAL A 523 -20.47 -37.66 -14.18
C VAL A 523 -21.65 -36.69 -14.11
N GLN A 524 -22.52 -36.83 -13.11
CA GLN A 524 -23.67 -35.93 -12.92
C GLN A 524 -23.24 -34.48 -12.70
N LEU A 525 -22.15 -34.27 -11.96
CA LEU A 525 -21.59 -32.94 -11.76
C LEU A 525 -21.04 -32.37 -13.07
N GLU A 526 -20.36 -33.17 -13.88
CA GLU A 526 -19.86 -32.74 -15.21
C GLU A 526 -21.01 -32.40 -16.17
N GLN A 527 -22.08 -33.20 -16.20
CA GLN A 527 -23.28 -32.92 -16.98
C GLN A 527 -24.00 -31.64 -16.49
N TRP A 528 -24.17 -31.49 -15.18
CA TRP A 528 -24.74 -30.28 -14.60
C TRP A 528 -23.90 -29.04 -14.93
N LEU A 529 -22.57 -29.15 -14.89
CA LEU A 529 -21.66 -28.08 -15.30
C LEU A 529 -21.76 -27.76 -16.80
N ALA A 530 -22.07 -28.74 -17.65
CA ALA A 530 -22.28 -28.53 -19.08
C ALA A 530 -23.59 -27.78 -19.35
N VAL A 531 -24.70 -28.17 -18.68
CA VAL A 531 -26.00 -27.49 -18.78
C VAL A 531 -25.94 -26.07 -18.24
N CYS A 532 -25.18 -25.85 -17.17
CA CYS A 532 -24.99 -24.52 -16.60
C CYS A 532 -24.29 -23.52 -17.54
N ARG A 533 -23.62 -23.96 -18.62
CA ARG A 533 -22.97 -23.08 -19.61
C ARG A 533 -23.93 -22.16 -20.36
N TYR A 534 -25.25 -22.42 -20.31
CA TYR A 534 -26.25 -21.75 -21.13
C TYR A 534 -27.27 -20.88 -20.36
N SER A 535 -27.13 -20.65 -19.05
CA SER A 535 -28.13 -19.91 -18.27
C SER A 535 -27.55 -18.78 -17.39
N SER A 536 -28.08 -17.57 -17.62
CA SER A 536 -28.11 -16.32 -16.82
C SER A 536 -26.89 -15.89 -15.97
N SER A 537 -26.38 -14.72 -16.35
CA SER A 537 -25.00 -14.23 -16.23
C SER A 537 -24.39 -14.06 -14.82
N GLN A 538 -25.14 -13.66 -13.78
CA GLN A 538 -24.48 -13.25 -12.51
C GLN A 538 -24.20 -14.39 -11.52
N ARG A 539 -25.08 -15.41 -11.43
CA ARG A 539 -24.80 -16.62 -10.63
C ARG A 539 -23.80 -17.54 -11.34
N PHE A 540 -23.84 -17.54 -12.67
CA PHE A 540 -22.96 -18.28 -13.57
C PHE A 540 -21.48 -17.91 -13.40
N ASN A 541 -21.15 -16.62 -13.38
CA ASN A 541 -19.76 -16.17 -13.27
C ASN A 541 -19.13 -16.50 -11.90
N MET A 542 -19.90 -16.44 -10.82
CA MET A 542 -19.42 -16.82 -9.48
C MET A 542 -19.23 -18.34 -9.35
N GLN A 543 -20.10 -19.12 -10.01
CA GLN A 543 -20.01 -20.58 -10.07
C GLN A 543 -18.83 -21.07 -10.91
N ILE A 544 -18.57 -20.44 -12.06
CA ILE A 544 -17.38 -20.68 -12.89
C ILE A 544 -16.11 -20.30 -12.10
N LYS A 545 -16.08 -19.17 -11.38
CA LYS A 545 -14.91 -18.81 -10.55
C LYS A 545 -14.63 -19.86 -9.47
N TYR A 546 -15.66 -20.37 -8.80
CA TYR A 546 -15.51 -21.43 -7.79
C TYR A 546 -15.09 -22.77 -8.42
N CYS A 547 -15.73 -23.17 -9.52
CA CYS A 547 -15.46 -24.43 -10.22
C CYS A 547 -14.10 -24.43 -10.93
N VAL A 548 -13.71 -23.37 -11.63
CA VAL A 548 -12.39 -23.21 -12.26
C VAL A 548 -11.30 -23.16 -11.19
N LYS A 549 -11.49 -22.45 -10.07
CA LYS A 549 -10.54 -22.50 -8.94
C LYS A 549 -10.40 -23.91 -8.36
N LYS A 550 -11.50 -24.67 -8.24
CA LYS A 550 -11.51 -26.04 -7.74
C LYS A 550 -10.92 -27.04 -8.74
N THR A 551 -11.15 -26.85 -10.04
CA THR A 551 -10.60 -27.67 -11.13
C THR A 551 -9.13 -27.39 -11.34
N LEU A 552 -8.67 -26.14 -11.26
CA LEU A 552 -7.25 -25.80 -11.24
C LEU A 552 -6.58 -26.40 -10.00
N ARG A 553 -7.17 -26.20 -8.81
CA ARG A 553 -6.65 -26.82 -7.58
C ARG A 553 -6.61 -28.34 -7.69
N ARG A 554 -7.61 -28.98 -8.30
CA ARG A 554 -7.60 -30.42 -8.56
C ARG A 554 -6.56 -30.81 -9.60
N ALA A 555 -6.43 -30.12 -10.73
CA ALA A 555 -5.39 -30.38 -11.72
C ALA A 555 -3.98 -30.24 -11.12
N PHE A 556 -3.77 -29.30 -10.20
CA PHE A 556 -2.52 -29.19 -9.44
C PHE A 556 -2.36 -30.26 -8.35
N GLN A 557 -3.46 -30.82 -7.81
CA GLN A 557 -3.43 -31.82 -6.73
C GLN A 557 -3.44 -33.27 -7.24
N THR A 558 -4.11 -33.57 -8.36
CA THR A 558 -4.16 -34.90 -8.99
C THR A 558 -2.86 -35.23 -9.74
N ASN A 559 -1.97 -34.26 -9.89
CA ASN A 559 -0.61 -34.47 -10.43
C ASN A 559 0.41 -34.77 -9.32
N PHE A 560 -0.04 -35.11 -8.10
CA PHE A 560 0.79 -35.56 -6.97
C PHE A 560 0.56 -37.04 -6.60
N GLU A 561 -0.33 -37.77 -7.30
CA GLU A 561 -0.67 -39.19 -7.02
C GLU A 561 -0.65 -40.09 -8.27
N MET A 562 -0.01 -39.67 -9.37
CA MET A 562 0.48 -40.57 -10.42
C MET A 562 1.97 -40.34 -10.59
#